data_AF-A0AAW9R6S9-F1
#
_entry.id   AF-A0AAW9R6S9-F1
#
_cell.length_a   1.000
_cell.length_b   1.000
_cell.length_c   1.000
_cell.angle_alpha   90.00
_cell.angle_beta   90.00
_cell.angle_gamma   90.00
#
_symmetry.space_group_name_H-M   'P 1'
#
loop_
_entity.id
_entity.type
_entity.pdbx_description
1 polymer ?
#
loop_
_entity_poly.entity_id
_entity_poly.type
_entity_poly.pdbx_seq_one_letter_code
_entity_poly.pdbx_strand_id
1 'polypeptide(L)'
;MLKKLARVTLVLVAIVLFTVAGLLLWPLPEPPRDGLAGNFHIRNVAVVDVRTGSVRRNMDVVLRDGRIASVHPGGLSGADTALISIDGSGKYVIPGLWDMHTHSLKIAPQYMHPLFIANGVTGVRDMSGCLYRKGVGPSYLHEKQTS
;
A
#
# COMPACT_ATOMS: atom_id res chain seq x y z
N MET A 1 23.80 -51.29 16.24
CA MET A 1 23.18 -50.02 16.70
C MET A 1 23.58 -48.84 15.82
N LEU A 2 24.86 -48.70 15.44
CA LEU A 2 25.37 -47.61 14.59
C LEU A 2 24.65 -47.42 13.23
N LYS A 3 24.31 -48.52 12.53
CA LYS A 3 23.59 -48.46 11.24
C LYS A 3 22.16 -47.93 11.35
N LYS A 4 21.49 -48.13 12.50
CA LYS A 4 20.14 -47.59 12.76
C LYS A 4 20.24 -46.08 13.05
N LEU A 5 21.24 -45.67 13.83
CA LEU A 5 21.49 -44.26 14.13
C LEU A 5 21.82 -43.46 12.86
N ALA A 6 22.71 -43.99 12.00
CA ALA A 6 23.06 -43.34 10.72
C ALA A 6 21.85 -43.17 9.78
N ARG A 7 20.94 -44.16 9.72
CA ARG A 7 19.69 -44.06 8.93
C ARG A 7 18.75 -42.99 9.48
N VAL A 8 18.59 -42.92 10.80
CA VAL A 8 17.75 -41.88 11.44
C VAL A 8 18.32 -40.49 11.17
N THR A 9 19.63 -40.30 11.29
CA THR A 9 20.28 -39.02 10.98
C THR A 9 20.09 -38.62 9.52
N LEU A 10 20.25 -39.56 8.57
CA LEU A 10 20.06 -39.28 7.15
C LEU A 10 18.62 -38.85 6.83
N VAL A 11 17.62 -39.51 7.42
CA VAL A 11 16.20 -39.16 7.24
C VAL A 11 15.91 -37.78 7.82
N LEU A 12 16.44 -37.44 9.00
CA LEU A 12 16.28 -36.12 9.58
C LEU A 12 16.92 -35.03 8.72
N VAL A 13 18.12 -35.26 8.18
CA VAL A 13 18.77 -34.32 7.26
C VAL A 13 17.94 -34.15 5.99
N ALA A 14 17.40 -35.22 5.42
CA ALA A 14 16.55 -35.14 4.24
C ALA A 14 15.26 -34.35 4.49
N ILE A 15 14.63 -34.53 5.66
CA ILE A 15 13.45 -33.75 6.07
C ILE A 15 13.80 -32.27 6.20
N VAL A 16 14.92 -31.94 6.86
CA VAL A 16 15.37 -30.54 7.01
C VAL A 16 15.69 -29.92 5.66
N LEU A 17 16.36 -30.64 4.75
CA LEU A 17 16.63 -30.12 3.41
C LEU A 17 15.35 -29.92 2.61
N PHE A 18 14.38 -30.83 2.72
CA PHE A 18 13.09 -30.71 2.06
C PHE A 18 12.26 -29.53 2.58
N THR A 19 12.23 -29.31 3.90
CA THR A 19 11.53 -28.15 4.49
C THR A 19 12.21 -26.84 4.12
N VAL A 20 13.54 -26.77 4.15
CA VAL A 20 14.29 -25.58 3.72
C VAL A 20 14.06 -25.30 2.23
N ALA A 21 14.10 -26.33 1.36
CA ALA A 21 13.79 -26.16 -0.05
C ALA A 21 12.36 -25.67 -0.26
N GLY A 22 11.38 -26.23 0.46
CA GLY A 22 9.98 -25.78 0.42
C GLY A 22 9.80 -24.33 0.87
N LEU A 23 10.54 -23.88 1.88
CA LEU A 23 10.53 -22.48 2.34
C LEU A 23 11.21 -21.54 1.35
N LEU A 24 12.32 -21.95 0.73
CA LEU A 24 13.02 -21.15 -0.28
C LEU A 24 12.24 -21.03 -1.59
N LEU A 25 11.46 -22.05 -1.93
CA LEU A 25 10.58 -22.07 -3.10
C LEU A 25 9.19 -21.49 -2.78
N TRP A 26 8.93 -21.07 -1.54
CA TRP A 26 7.66 -20.45 -1.19
C TRP A 26 7.56 -19.09 -1.88
N PRO A 27 6.50 -18.84 -2.67
CA PRO A 27 6.33 -17.56 -3.33
C PRO A 27 6.25 -16.46 -2.27
N LEU A 28 7.23 -15.57 -2.26
CA LEU A 28 7.16 -14.36 -1.46
C LEU A 28 5.96 -13.53 -1.94
N PRO A 29 5.23 -12.84 -1.04
CA PRO A 29 4.23 -11.88 -1.44
C PRO A 29 4.84 -10.90 -2.45
N GLU A 30 4.18 -10.71 -3.60
CA GLU A 30 4.63 -9.69 -4.54
C GLU A 30 4.68 -8.34 -3.81
N PRO A 31 5.76 -7.55 -3.95
CA PRO A 31 5.78 -6.20 -3.42
C PRO A 31 4.56 -5.44 -3.98
N PRO A 32 4.00 -4.46 -3.22
CA PRO A 32 2.87 -3.67 -3.68
C PRO A 32 3.16 -3.17 -5.09
N ARG A 33 2.28 -3.52 -6.04
CA ARG A 33 2.44 -3.14 -7.44
C ARG A 33 2.64 -1.63 -7.51
N ASP A 34 3.56 -1.19 -8.37
CA ASP A 34 3.69 0.22 -8.73
C ASP A 34 2.28 0.76 -8.99
N GLY A 35 1.91 1.83 -8.28
CA GLY A 35 0.53 2.24 -8.09
C GLY A 35 -0.25 2.19 -9.39
N LEU A 36 -1.44 1.57 -9.36
CA LEU A 36 -2.33 1.41 -10.51
C LEU A 36 -2.47 2.74 -11.26
N ALA A 37 -1.62 2.96 -12.26
CA ALA A 37 -1.80 3.97 -13.29
C ALA A 37 -2.88 3.44 -14.24
N GLY A 38 -4.09 3.30 -13.70
CA GLY A 38 -5.26 2.79 -14.38
C GLY A 38 -6.24 3.90 -14.66
N ASN A 39 -6.98 3.76 -15.76
CA ASN A 39 -8.12 4.61 -16.05
C ASN A 39 -9.36 3.96 -15.40
N PHE A 40 -9.98 4.66 -14.46
CA PHE A 40 -11.10 4.14 -13.68
C PHE A 40 -12.34 5.02 -13.82
N HIS A 41 -13.51 4.39 -13.76
CA HIS A 41 -14.80 5.08 -13.66
C HIS A 41 -15.55 4.54 -12.44
N ILE A 42 -15.55 5.30 -11.36
CA ILE A 42 -16.27 4.96 -10.13
C ILE A 42 -17.66 5.57 -10.22
N ARG A 43 -18.69 4.72 -10.29
CA ARG A 43 -20.07 5.12 -10.58
C ARG A 43 -20.95 5.16 -9.33
N ASN A 44 -21.97 6.02 -9.37
CA ASN A 44 -23.04 6.08 -8.37
C ASN A 44 -22.55 6.17 -6.91
N VAL A 45 -21.52 6.97 -6.67
CA VAL A 45 -20.95 7.18 -5.33
C VAL A 45 -21.57 8.38 -4.62
N ALA A 46 -21.45 8.39 -3.30
CA ALA A 46 -21.60 9.58 -2.48
C ALA A 46 -20.23 10.25 -2.27
N VAL A 47 -19.98 11.39 -2.91
CA VAL A 47 -18.73 12.15 -2.75
C VAL A 47 -18.84 13.05 -1.51
N VAL A 48 -17.90 12.89 -0.58
CA VAL A 48 -17.76 13.77 0.58
C VAL A 48 -16.91 14.98 0.19
N ASP A 49 -17.54 16.16 0.15
CA ASP A 49 -16.82 17.40 -0.07
C ASP A 49 -16.34 17.96 1.27
N VAL A 50 -15.06 17.72 1.56
CA VAL A 50 -14.41 18.18 2.80
C VAL A 50 -14.26 19.70 2.90
N ARG A 51 -14.38 20.44 1.78
CA ARG A 51 -14.32 21.91 1.81
C ARG A 51 -15.63 22.49 2.32
N THR A 52 -16.76 21.91 1.91
CA THR A 52 -18.09 22.41 2.27
C THR A 52 -18.75 21.63 3.40
N GLY A 53 -18.24 20.44 3.74
CA GLY A 53 -18.85 19.51 4.69
C GLY A 53 -20.08 18.78 4.14
N SER A 54 -20.37 18.93 2.84
CA SER A 54 -21.55 18.34 2.21
C SER A 54 -21.27 16.96 1.60
N VAL A 55 -22.35 16.19 1.41
CA VAL A 55 -22.29 14.89 0.71
C VAL A 55 -23.11 14.98 -0.57
N ARG A 56 -22.45 14.81 -1.71
CA ARG A 56 -23.06 14.82 -3.04
C ARG A 56 -23.30 13.38 -3.50
N ARG A 57 -24.56 12.97 -3.59
CA ARG A 57 -24.98 11.62 -3.99
C ARG A 57 -25.17 11.51 -5.50
N ASN A 58 -25.21 10.27 -6.01
CA ASN A 58 -25.35 9.96 -7.44
C ASN A 58 -24.29 10.69 -8.27
N MET A 59 -23.03 10.52 -7.86
CA MET A 59 -21.88 11.13 -8.53
C MET A 59 -21.04 10.03 -9.19
N ASP A 60 -20.41 10.39 -10.29
CA ASP A 60 -19.40 9.59 -10.96
C ASP A 60 -18.04 10.29 -10.85
N VAL A 61 -16.98 9.50 -10.62
CA VAL A 61 -15.59 9.96 -10.54
C VAL A 61 -14.78 9.23 -11.60
N VAL A 62 -14.14 10.00 -12.48
CA VAL A 62 -13.29 9.47 -13.56
C VAL A 62 -11.85 9.74 -13.20
N LEU A 63 -11.02 8.69 -13.21
CA LEU A 63 -9.59 8.77 -13.05
C LEU A 63 -8.90 8.43 -14.36
N ARG A 64 -7.88 9.21 -14.73
CA ARG A 64 -6.97 8.91 -15.84
C ARG A 64 -5.53 9.14 -15.42
N ASP A 65 -4.65 8.21 -15.75
CA ASP A 65 -3.22 8.29 -15.48
C ASP A 65 -2.90 8.69 -14.01
N GLY A 66 -3.65 8.10 -13.06
CA GLY A 66 -3.49 8.37 -11.64
C GLY A 66 -4.02 9.73 -11.15
N ARG A 67 -4.74 10.49 -11.99
CA ARG A 67 -5.34 11.80 -11.65
C ARG A 67 -6.86 11.76 -11.79
N ILE A 68 -7.55 12.58 -10.98
CA ILE A 68 -8.99 12.80 -11.15
C ILE A 68 -9.20 13.66 -12.39
N ALA A 69 -9.79 13.06 -13.44
CA ALA A 69 -10.12 13.75 -14.68
C ALA A 69 -11.44 14.55 -14.55
N SER A 70 -12.43 13.98 -13.86
CA SER A 70 -13.72 14.66 -13.64
C SER A 70 -14.50 14.07 -12.46
N VAL A 71 -15.35 14.91 -11.87
CA VAL A 71 -16.37 14.53 -10.88
C VAL A 71 -17.68 15.19 -11.28
N HIS A 72 -18.69 14.40 -11.66
CA HIS A 72 -19.94 14.92 -12.23
C HIS A 72 -21.15 14.06 -11.79
N PRO A 73 -22.39 14.57 -11.92
CA PRO A 73 -23.58 13.75 -11.67
C PRO A 73 -23.58 12.46 -12.51
N GLY A 74 -24.06 11.37 -11.93
CA GLY A 74 -24.11 10.05 -12.54
C GLY A 74 -25.06 10.00 -13.73
N GLY A 75 -24.76 9.12 -14.70
CA GLY A 75 -25.57 8.93 -15.90
C GLY A 75 -25.29 9.90 -17.05
N LEU A 76 -24.31 10.79 -16.90
CA LEU A 76 -23.91 11.74 -17.95
C LEU A 76 -22.81 11.21 -18.89
N SER A 77 -22.16 10.10 -18.56
CA SER A 77 -21.06 9.54 -19.35
C SER A 77 -21.52 8.33 -20.16
N GLY A 78 -21.26 8.35 -21.47
CA GLY A 78 -21.34 7.15 -22.30
C GLY A 78 -20.38 6.07 -21.81
N ALA A 79 -20.68 4.80 -22.11
CA ALA A 79 -19.83 3.68 -21.71
C ALA A 79 -18.46 3.77 -22.41
N ASP A 80 -17.47 4.36 -21.74
CA ASP A 80 -16.08 4.31 -22.21
C ASP A 80 -15.48 2.96 -21.85
N THR A 81 -15.41 2.07 -22.85
CA THR A 81 -14.83 0.72 -22.70
C THR A 81 -13.34 0.73 -22.32
N ALA A 82 -12.64 1.86 -22.44
CA ALA A 82 -11.25 2.01 -22.00
C ALA A 82 -11.11 2.26 -20.49
N LEU A 83 -12.22 2.44 -19.76
CA LEU A 83 -12.24 2.65 -18.32
C LEU A 83 -12.63 1.36 -17.59
N ILE A 84 -11.89 1.05 -16.52
CA ILE A 84 -12.30 0.01 -15.57
C ILE A 84 -13.46 0.58 -14.75
N SER A 85 -14.64 -0.01 -14.92
CA SER A 85 -15.84 0.44 -14.21
C SER A 85 -15.94 -0.16 -12.81
N ILE A 86 -16.18 0.68 -11.82
CA ILE A 86 -16.36 0.30 -10.42
C ILE A 86 -17.73 0.79 -9.97
N ASP A 87 -18.60 -0.12 -9.51
CA ASP A 87 -19.88 0.24 -8.92
C ASP A 87 -19.71 0.64 -7.44
N GLY A 88 -19.95 1.92 -7.15
CA GLY A 88 -19.85 2.51 -5.83
C GLY A 88 -21.21 2.72 -5.16
N SER A 89 -22.28 2.11 -5.67
CA SER A 89 -23.64 2.23 -5.10
C SER A 89 -23.66 1.97 -3.59
N GLY A 90 -24.24 2.90 -2.83
CA GLY A 90 -24.32 2.82 -1.38
C GLY A 90 -22.99 3.07 -0.64
N LYS A 91 -21.92 3.40 -1.36
CA LYS A 91 -20.58 3.69 -0.80
C LYS A 91 -20.24 5.18 -0.89
N TYR A 92 -19.19 5.55 -0.19
CA TYR A 92 -18.67 6.91 -0.15
C TYR A 92 -17.30 6.98 -0.83
N VAL A 93 -17.03 8.11 -1.48
CA VAL A 93 -15.69 8.50 -1.91
C VAL A 93 -15.24 9.66 -1.04
N ILE A 94 -14.08 9.49 -0.42
CA ILE A 94 -13.39 10.50 0.37
C ILE A 94 -12.01 10.77 -0.26
N PRO A 95 -11.41 11.94 -0.02
CA PRO A 95 -10.00 12.13 -0.30
C PRO A 95 -9.14 11.08 0.44
N GLY A 96 -8.01 10.71 -0.14
CA GLY A 96 -7.03 9.87 0.57
C GLY A 96 -6.60 10.54 1.88
N LEU A 97 -6.47 9.76 2.95
CA LEU A 97 -6.20 10.30 4.28
C LEU A 97 -4.76 10.78 4.41
N TRP A 98 -4.57 11.79 5.26
CA TRP A 98 -3.27 12.37 5.58
C TRP A 98 -2.99 12.23 7.07
N ASP A 99 -1.85 11.63 7.43
CA ASP A 99 -1.36 11.58 8.81
C ASP A 99 -0.20 12.56 8.98
N MET A 100 -0.42 13.60 9.79
CA MET A 100 0.52 14.69 9.96
C MET A 100 1.53 14.47 11.09
N HIS A 101 1.46 13.34 11.80
CA HIS A 101 2.30 13.05 12.94
C HIS A 101 2.70 11.58 12.99
N THR A 102 3.55 11.17 12.06
CA THR A 102 4.09 9.81 12.03
C THR A 102 5.56 9.78 12.46
N HIS A 103 5.99 8.60 12.91
CA HIS A 103 7.39 8.29 13.19
C HIS A 103 7.77 7.02 12.43
N SER A 104 8.48 7.18 11.32
CA SER A 104 8.95 6.04 10.54
C SER A 104 10.19 5.42 11.19
N LEU A 105 10.13 4.13 11.50
CA LEU A 105 11.27 3.38 12.05
C LEU A 105 12.05 2.67 10.93
N LYS A 106 13.37 2.86 10.88
CA LYS A 106 14.27 2.21 9.90
C LYS A 106 14.30 0.67 10.00
N ILE A 107 13.80 0.10 11.10
CA ILE A 107 13.89 -1.33 11.41
C ILE A 107 12.85 -2.13 10.62
N ALA A 108 11.77 -1.48 10.16
CA ALA A 108 10.63 -2.17 9.54
C ALA A 108 9.98 -1.40 8.36
N PRO A 109 10.73 -0.77 7.43
CA PRO A 109 10.16 0.05 6.37
C PRO A 109 9.17 -0.72 5.48
N GLN A 110 9.37 -2.04 5.32
CA GLN A 110 8.46 -2.92 4.60
C GLN A 110 7.09 -3.15 5.28
N TYR A 111 6.88 -2.74 6.52
CA TYR A 111 5.60 -2.91 7.23
C TYR A 111 4.85 -1.61 7.42
N MET A 112 5.53 -0.54 7.84
CA MET A 112 4.89 0.73 8.23
C MET A 112 4.21 1.44 7.05
N HIS A 113 4.89 1.60 5.91
CA HIS A 113 4.28 2.30 4.77
C HIS A 113 3.11 1.52 4.14
N PRO A 114 3.21 0.19 3.94
CA PRO A 114 2.06 -0.59 3.47
C PRO A 114 0.86 -0.54 4.43
N LEU A 115 1.10 -0.50 5.74
CA LEU A 115 0.01 -0.36 6.73
C LEU A 115 -0.72 0.98 6.61
N PHE A 116 -0.03 2.07 6.28
CA PHE A 116 -0.70 3.35 6.00
C PHE A 116 -1.68 3.23 4.83
N ILE A 117 -1.23 2.65 3.71
CA ILE A 117 -2.08 2.44 2.53
C ILE A 117 -3.27 1.51 2.85
N ALA A 118 -3.03 0.42 3.58
CA ALA A 118 -4.08 -0.52 3.98
C ALA A 118 -5.17 0.15 4.85
N ASN A 119 -4.83 1.21 5.58
CA ASN A 119 -5.76 2.01 6.39
C ASN A 119 -6.22 3.30 5.68
N GLY A 120 -5.96 3.44 4.37
CA GLY A 120 -6.41 4.58 3.57
C GLY A 120 -5.58 5.86 3.74
N VAL A 121 -4.47 5.81 4.47
CA VAL A 121 -3.51 6.92 4.61
C VAL A 121 -2.57 6.93 3.40
N THR A 122 -2.74 7.95 2.56
CA THR A 122 -2.02 8.11 1.28
C THR A 122 -0.96 9.21 1.33
N GLY A 123 -1.01 10.07 2.35
CA GLY A 123 0.00 11.09 2.62
C GLY A 123 0.44 11.05 4.08
N VAL A 124 1.73 11.21 4.33
CA VAL A 124 2.28 11.28 5.69
C VAL A 124 3.29 12.41 5.83
N ARG A 125 3.29 13.08 6.99
CA ARG A 125 4.40 13.93 7.44
C ARG A 125 5.12 13.23 8.59
N ASP A 126 6.32 12.76 8.29
CA ASP A 126 7.19 12.06 9.24
C ASP A 126 8.05 13.03 10.05
N MET A 127 7.96 12.93 11.37
CA MET A 127 8.65 13.80 12.32
C MET A 127 10.01 13.24 12.77
N SER A 128 10.33 11.98 12.44
CA SER A 128 11.60 11.33 12.83
C SER A 128 12.77 11.66 11.92
N GLY A 129 12.56 12.41 10.82
CA GLY A 129 13.62 12.91 9.92
C GLY A 129 14.52 11.83 9.28
N CYS A 130 14.20 10.55 9.45
CA CYS A 130 15.05 9.43 9.10
C CYS A 130 14.94 9.07 7.61
N LEU A 131 15.11 10.06 6.73
CA LEU A 131 15.19 9.85 5.29
C LEU A 131 16.45 9.03 4.96
N TYR A 132 16.25 7.89 4.31
CA TYR A 132 17.35 7.12 3.72
C TYR A 132 17.92 7.91 2.53
N ARG A 133 19.08 8.53 2.71
CA ARG A 133 19.86 9.09 1.60
C ARG A 133 20.77 7.98 1.05
N LYS A 134 20.47 7.49 -0.15
CA LYS A 134 21.32 6.53 -0.86
C LYS A 134 22.69 7.18 -1.08
N GLY A 135 23.74 6.65 -0.44
CA GLY A 135 25.13 7.11 -0.60
C GLY A 135 25.71 8.00 0.51
N VAL A 136 24.99 8.25 1.61
CA VAL A 136 25.57 8.95 2.78
C VAL A 136 25.66 7.97 3.94
N GLY A 137 26.87 7.69 4.40
CA GLY A 137 27.15 6.81 5.55
C GLY A 137 26.51 7.33 6.85
N PRO A 138 26.65 6.59 7.97
CA PRO A 138 26.00 6.92 9.23
C PRO A 138 26.68 8.12 9.90
N SER A 139 26.45 9.33 9.39
CA SER A 139 26.76 10.58 10.08
C SER A 139 25.48 11.10 10.73
N TYR A 140 25.11 10.48 11.85
CA TYR A 140 24.09 10.98 12.76
C TYR A 140 24.60 10.75 14.19
N LEU A 141 25.48 11.64 14.66
CA LEU A 141 25.61 11.93 16.08
C LEU A 141 25.76 13.45 16.21
N HIS A 142 24.86 14.03 16.99
CA HIS A 142 24.85 15.42 17.46
C HIS A 142 24.63 16.53 16.42
N GLU A 143 23.36 16.88 16.21
CA GLU A 143 23.03 18.31 16.16
C GLU A 143 21.80 18.54 17.03
N LYS A 144 22.02 19.19 18.17
CA LYS A 144 20.99 19.56 19.13
C LYS A 144 19.99 20.47 18.43
N GLN A 145 18.70 20.17 18.59
CA GLN A 145 17.66 21.19 18.48
C GLN A 145 17.90 22.23 19.58
N THR A 146 18.38 23.41 19.20
CA THR A 146 18.22 24.63 19.99
C THR A 146 17.70 25.73 19.08
N SER A 147 16.67 26.41 19.61
CA SER A 147 15.86 27.54 19.12
C SER A 147 15.00 27.32 17.88
#